data_AF-A0A2S8G601-F1
#
_entry.id   AF-A0A2S8G601-F1
#
_cell.length_a   1.000
_cell.length_b   1.000
_cell.length_c   1.000
_cell.angle_alpha   90.00
_cell.angle_beta   90.00
_cell.angle_gamma   90.00
#
_symmetry.space_group_name_H-M   'P 1'
#
loop_
_entity.id
_entity.type
_entity.pdbx_description
1 polymer ?
#
loop_
_entity_poly.entity_id
_entity_poly.type
_entity_poly.pdbx_seq_one_letter_code
_entity_poly.pdbx_strand_id
1 'polypeptide(L)'
;MRFQFPLLICLVLFSPTLLPAQSPTPSETLAAMKTAAEFYRNDVASHGGYVYFYTVDLKGRYGEGSASEDQIWVQPPGTPTVGMAYLVAYDATTDRFYLDAATEAGEALIYGQLKSGGWTNCIDFNPSGDRVAMYHNGNGKGKNNSSLDDDQTQSAIRFLMKLDEAHQFQNKKIHEAAQMALDALLAAQYPNGAFPQVWTGPVDQTLEITKAAFPSYDWRTEGRIKNYWDMYTLNDGLAGSVSAVLIDAHQIYEDERYLTALKKFGDFLILAQLPEPQPAWAQQYSYEMIPIWARRFEPAAVAGRESQDAIETLLTIYEVTHERKYLEPIPKAVKYLESSLLPDGRLARYYELQSNKPLYMNRNGKDYYLTYDDANLPDHYGWKTDANLEELKDRYRRLVGGKTRDPVTPSPSEIRTIIDRLDRAGRWIETFQDQRLVGDQKFRPGDQYISSEVFADNLTTLSRYLHAPAK
;
A
#
# COMPACT_ATOMS: atom_id res chain seq x y z
N MET A 1 -1.15 77.94 -46.01
CA MET A 1 -1.58 76.58 -45.68
C MET A 1 -0.42 75.84 -45.03
N ARG A 2 -0.53 75.53 -43.73
CA ARG A 2 0.47 74.76 -42.98
C ARG A 2 0.16 73.28 -43.12
N PHE A 3 1.13 72.46 -43.54
CA PHE A 3 1.03 71.00 -43.53
C PHE A 3 1.62 70.47 -42.21
N GLN A 4 0.82 69.71 -41.46
CA GLN A 4 1.26 68.92 -40.31
C GLN A 4 1.56 67.49 -40.76
N PHE A 5 2.75 66.98 -40.42
CA PHE A 5 3.07 65.54 -40.47
C PHE A 5 2.82 64.94 -39.07
N PRO A 6 2.13 63.80 -38.94
CA PRO A 6 2.04 63.10 -37.66
C PRO A 6 3.26 62.19 -37.47
N LEU A 7 3.90 62.33 -36.29
CA LEU A 7 4.99 61.49 -35.81
C LEU A 7 4.38 60.20 -35.23
N LEU A 8 4.66 59.05 -35.84
CA LEU A 8 4.23 57.74 -35.34
C LEU A 8 5.27 57.23 -34.32
N ILE A 9 4.89 57.17 -33.04
CA ILE A 9 5.71 56.57 -31.98
C ILE A 9 5.38 55.08 -31.91
N CYS A 10 6.32 54.22 -32.34
CA CYS A 10 6.25 52.77 -32.12
C CYS A 10 6.62 52.46 -30.66
N LEU A 11 5.63 52.12 -29.84
CA LEU A 11 5.86 51.45 -28.56
C LEU A 11 6.26 49.99 -28.82
N VAL A 12 7.52 49.65 -28.54
CA VAL A 12 7.98 48.26 -28.48
C VAL A 12 7.60 47.71 -27.10
N LEU A 13 6.57 46.87 -27.07
CA LEU A 13 6.20 46.10 -25.88
C LEU A 13 7.19 44.94 -25.73
N PHE A 14 8.12 45.06 -24.77
CA PHE A 14 8.94 43.94 -24.32
C PHE A 14 8.05 42.98 -23.51
N SER A 15 7.61 41.89 -24.12
CA SER A 15 7.10 40.74 -23.38
C SER A 15 8.25 40.12 -22.57
N PRO A 16 8.13 39.92 -21.25
CA PRO A 16 9.15 39.20 -20.50
C PRO A 16 9.16 37.76 -21.00
N THR A 17 10.23 37.39 -21.69
CA THR A 17 10.55 35.99 -21.97
C THR A 17 10.82 35.31 -20.64
N LEU A 18 9.85 34.54 -20.13
CA LEU A 18 10.08 33.55 -19.08
C LEU A 18 11.18 32.60 -19.57
N LEU A 19 12.38 32.74 -19.00
CA LEU A 19 13.44 31.77 -19.22
C LEU A 19 12.91 30.39 -18.76
N PRO A 20 13.09 29.32 -19.55
CA PRO A 20 12.74 27.98 -19.10
C PRO A 20 13.50 27.69 -17.80
N ALA A 21 12.79 27.18 -16.79
CA ALA A 21 13.39 26.81 -15.51
C ALA A 21 14.59 25.89 -15.77
N GLN A 22 15.76 26.27 -15.26
CA GLN A 22 17.00 25.54 -15.49
C GLN A 22 16.88 24.14 -14.87
N SER A 23 17.18 23.09 -15.65
CA SER A 23 17.20 21.71 -15.16
C SER A 23 18.07 21.60 -13.92
N PRO A 24 17.60 20.93 -12.84
CA PRO A 24 18.40 20.64 -11.66
C PRO A 24 19.69 19.92 -12.01
N THR A 25 20.80 20.46 -11.51
CA THR A 25 22.10 19.80 -11.57
C THR A 25 22.16 18.63 -10.58
N PRO A 26 22.98 17.60 -10.84
CA PRO A 26 23.15 16.50 -9.90
C PRO A 26 23.57 16.96 -8.49
N SER A 27 24.40 18.00 -8.40
CA SER A 27 24.82 18.58 -7.11
C SER A 27 23.67 19.25 -6.34
N GLU A 28 22.77 19.97 -7.03
CA GLU A 28 21.57 20.53 -6.40
C GLU A 28 20.64 19.42 -5.89
N THR A 29 20.44 18.37 -6.69
CA THR A 29 19.60 17.21 -6.32
C THR A 29 20.20 16.48 -5.11
N LEU A 30 21.50 16.19 -5.11
CA LEU A 30 22.19 15.55 -3.99
C LEU A 30 22.11 16.38 -2.71
N ALA A 31 22.26 17.70 -2.80
CA ALA A 31 22.14 18.61 -1.65
C ALA A 31 20.72 18.58 -1.08
N ALA A 32 19.69 18.68 -1.92
CA ALA A 32 18.29 18.61 -1.48
C ALA A 32 17.95 17.28 -0.80
N MET A 33 18.40 16.15 -1.38
CA MET A 33 18.24 14.83 -0.78
C MET A 33 18.89 14.77 0.60
N LYS A 34 20.15 15.24 0.71
CA LYS A 34 20.91 15.18 1.96
C LYS A 34 20.25 16.03 3.05
N THR A 35 19.86 17.26 2.73
CA THR A 35 19.20 18.17 3.69
C THR A 35 17.87 17.60 4.19
N ALA A 36 17.04 17.05 3.31
CA ALA A 36 15.78 16.43 3.72
C ALA A 36 16.00 15.19 4.60
N ALA A 37 16.96 14.34 4.21
CA ALA A 37 17.28 13.10 4.91
C ALA A 37 17.92 13.34 6.29
N GLU A 38 18.74 14.38 6.43
CA GLU A 38 19.29 14.80 7.72
C GLU A 38 18.18 15.26 8.68
N PHE A 39 17.22 16.05 8.21
CA PHE A 39 16.07 16.44 9.04
C PHE A 39 15.25 15.23 9.48
N TYR A 40 14.90 14.33 8.56
CA TYR A 40 14.11 13.14 8.93
C TYR A 40 14.83 12.23 9.90
N ARG A 41 16.12 11.94 9.66
CA ARG A 41 16.90 11.05 10.52
C ARG A 41 17.17 11.65 11.90
N ASN A 42 17.50 12.94 11.98
CA ASN A 42 17.98 13.56 13.23
C ASN A 42 16.85 14.16 14.07
N ASP A 43 15.80 14.69 13.45
CA ASP A 43 14.76 15.45 14.14
C ASP A 43 13.41 14.70 14.19
N VAL A 44 13.04 13.96 13.12
CA VAL A 44 11.72 13.29 13.02
C VAL A 44 11.72 11.89 13.63
N ALA A 45 12.79 11.14 13.38
CA ALA A 45 12.93 9.75 13.80
C ALA A 45 12.79 9.63 15.32
N SER A 46 12.08 8.59 15.76
CA SER A 46 12.12 8.16 17.16
C SER A 46 12.40 6.67 17.21
N HIS A 47 13.39 6.27 18.01
CA HIS A 47 13.89 4.88 18.05
C HIS A 47 14.26 4.34 16.64
N GLY A 48 14.67 5.22 15.72
CA GLY A 48 14.94 4.89 14.32
C GLY A 48 13.72 4.78 13.40
N GLY A 49 12.50 4.85 13.94
CA GLY A 49 11.26 4.69 13.17
C GLY A 49 10.40 5.95 13.05
N TYR A 50 9.28 5.80 12.32
CA TYR A 50 8.46 6.89 11.81
C TYR A 50 6.95 6.61 11.92
N VAL A 51 6.14 7.67 11.90
CA VAL A 51 4.66 7.64 11.83
C VAL A 51 4.18 8.34 10.55
N TYR A 52 2.88 8.40 10.29
CA TYR A 52 2.35 8.94 9.03
C TYR A 52 2.59 10.44 8.90
N PHE A 53 2.23 11.17 9.96
CA PHE A 53 2.18 12.62 9.96
C PHE A 53 2.72 13.23 11.24
N TYR A 54 3.23 14.45 11.09
CA TYR A 54 3.76 15.26 12.17
C TYR A 54 3.27 16.69 12.07
N THR A 55 3.05 17.35 13.22
CA THR A 55 2.99 18.81 13.23
C THR A 55 4.36 19.38 12.87
N VAL A 56 4.40 20.61 12.34
CA VAL A 56 5.65 21.25 11.90
C VAL A 56 6.68 21.42 13.03
N ASP A 57 6.22 21.49 14.29
CA ASP A 57 7.05 21.53 15.50
C ASP A 57 7.36 20.14 16.10
N LEU A 58 6.95 19.07 15.41
CA LEU A 58 7.12 17.65 15.74
C LEU A 58 6.50 17.16 17.06
N LYS A 59 5.75 18.02 17.77
CA LYS A 59 5.09 17.66 19.03
C LYS A 59 3.86 16.77 18.84
N GLY A 60 3.15 16.95 17.72
CA GLY A 60 2.07 16.08 17.30
C GLY A 60 2.61 14.99 16.38
N ARG A 61 2.39 13.73 16.75
CA ARG A 61 2.75 12.54 15.99
C ARG A 61 1.50 11.73 15.74
N TYR A 62 1.29 11.28 14.51
CA TYR A 62 0.06 10.58 14.13
C TYR A 62 0.32 9.39 13.22
N GLY A 63 -0.22 8.24 13.63
CA GLY A 63 -0.45 7.09 12.77
C GLY A 63 -1.96 6.86 12.65
N GLU A 64 -2.45 5.67 12.93
CA GLU A 64 -3.87 5.46 13.26
C GLU A 64 -4.21 6.08 14.62
N GLY A 65 -4.58 7.36 14.58
CA GLY A 65 -4.75 8.19 15.76
C GLY A 65 -3.44 8.80 16.25
N SER A 66 -3.49 9.41 17.44
CA SER A 66 -2.31 10.01 18.07
C SER A 66 -1.30 8.94 18.50
N ALA A 67 -0.02 9.26 18.29
CA ALA A 67 1.14 8.47 18.68
C ALA A 67 1.92 9.19 19.78
N SER A 68 2.51 8.43 20.71
CA SER A 68 3.53 8.97 21.63
C SER A 68 4.90 9.06 20.93
N GLU A 69 5.88 9.65 21.62
CA GLU A 69 7.28 9.63 21.15
C GLU A 69 7.87 8.23 21.14
N ASP A 70 7.37 7.32 21.99
CA ASP A 70 7.80 5.92 22.06
C ASP A 70 7.08 5.01 21.05
N GLN A 71 6.27 5.57 20.16
CA GLN A 71 5.49 4.82 19.17
C GLN A 71 5.91 5.14 17.74
N ILE A 72 6.05 4.09 16.94
CA ILE A 72 6.27 4.14 15.48
C ILE A 72 5.20 3.30 14.78
N TRP A 73 5.00 3.53 13.48
CA TRP A 73 4.05 2.75 12.69
C TRP A 73 4.75 1.82 11.72
N VAL A 74 4.19 0.62 11.60
CA VAL A 74 4.59 -0.40 10.63
C VAL A 74 3.74 -0.27 9.37
N GLN A 75 2.42 -0.09 9.55
CA GLN A 75 1.50 0.16 8.44
C GLN A 75 2.00 1.34 7.60
N PRO A 76 1.99 1.27 6.26
CA PRO A 76 2.33 2.40 5.40
C PRO A 76 1.41 3.61 5.63
N PRO A 77 1.91 4.84 5.44
CA PRO A 77 3.26 5.22 5.03
C PRO A 77 4.22 5.43 6.23
N GLY A 78 4.28 4.48 7.16
CA GLY A 78 5.15 4.54 8.35
C GLY A 78 6.61 4.15 8.09
N THR A 79 7.18 3.43 9.05
CA THR A 79 8.61 3.10 9.12
C THR A 79 9.14 2.36 7.90
N PRO A 80 8.48 1.30 7.38
CA PRO A 80 8.99 0.59 6.19
C PRO A 80 9.05 1.49 4.95
N THR A 81 8.09 2.40 4.79
CA THR A 81 8.02 3.35 3.65
C THR A 81 9.23 4.30 3.65
N VAL A 82 9.54 4.89 4.81
CA VAL A 82 10.70 5.78 4.96
C VAL A 82 12.02 5.02 4.82
N GLY A 83 12.12 3.83 5.43
CA GLY A 83 13.29 2.96 5.32
C GLY A 83 13.59 2.57 3.87
N MET A 84 12.56 2.24 3.09
CA MET A 84 12.71 1.92 1.67
C MET A 84 13.23 3.12 0.86
N ALA A 85 12.73 4.33 1.13
CA ALA A 85 13.21 5.53 0.44
C ALA A 85 14.71 5.79 0.70
N TYR A 86 15.19 5.52 1.92
CA TYR A 86 16.62 5.55 2.21
C TYR A 86 17.43 4.50 1.45
N LEU A 87 16.90 3.28 1.27
CA LEU A 87 17.59 2.27 0.45
C LEU A 87 17.68 2.70 -1.02
N VAL A 88 16.62 3.29 -1.59
CA VAL A 88 16.67 3.84 -2.95
C VAL A 88 17.71 4.97 -3.05
N ALA A 89 17.80 5.83 -2.04
CA ALA A 89 18.82 6.89 -1.98
C ALA A 89 20.24 6.32 -1.84
N TYR A 90 20.42 5.25 -1.06
CA TYR A 90 21.70 4.55 -0.96
C TYR A 90 22.11 3.94 -2.30
N ASP A 91 21.20 3.25 -2.99
CA ASP A 91 21.48 2.66 -4.32
C ASP A 91 21.88 3.74 -5.35
N ALA A 92 21.20 4.88 -5.34
CA ALA A 92 21.49 5.98 -6.26
C ALA A 92 22.80 6.74 -5.98
N THR A 93 23.33 6.70 -4.74
CA THR A 93 24.43 7.60 -4.32
C THR A 93 25.63 6.89 -3.71
N THR A 94 25.47 5.67 -3.22
CA THR A 94 26.42 4.92 -2.39
C THR A 94 26.82 5.60 -1.07
N ASP A 95 26.15 6.69 -0.68
CA ASP A 95 26.41 7.39 0.59
C ASP A 95 25.90 6.55 1.77
N ARG A 96 26.85 6.07 2.59
CA ARG A 96 26.58 5.26 3.80
C ARG A 96 25.58 5.90 4.75
N PHE A 97 25.46 7.23 4.76
CA PHE A 97 24.46 7.90 5.59
C PHE A 97 23.04 7.36 5.36
N TYR A 98 22.66 7.09 4.12
CA TYR A 98 21.33 6.56 3.81
C TYR A 98 21.18 5.10 4.24
N LEU A 99 22.23 4.28 4.05
CA LEU A 99 22.20 2.90 4.53
C LEU A 99 22.12 2.83 6.07
N ASP A 100 22.81 3.71 6.78
CA ASP A 100 22.75 3.76 8.24
C ASP A 100 21.34 4.16 8.70
N ALA A 101 20.72 5.16 8.06
CA ALA A 101 19.34 5.57 8.35
C ALA A 101 18.31 4.45 8.06
N ALA A 102 18.50 3.72 6.96
CA ALA A 102 17.70 2.54 6.66
C ALA A 102 17.94 1.43 7.71
N THR A 103 19.18 1.25 8.15
CA THR A 103 19.51 0.26 9.18
C THR A 103 18.81 0.56 10.50
N GLU A 104 18.80 1.82 10.93
CA GLU A 104 18.08 2.26 12.14
C GLU A 104 16.57 1.99 12.04
N ALA A 105 15.95 2.27 10.88
CA ALA A 105 14.54 1.92 10.63
C ALA A 105 14.30 0.40 10.66
N GLY A 106 15.23 -0.39 10.11
CA GLY A 106 15.17 -1.85 10.16
C GLY A 106 15.27 -2.39 11.58
N GLU A 107 16.20 -1.88 12.39
CA GLU A 107 16.36 -2.25 13.79
C GLU A 107 15.12 -1.91 14.63
N ALA A 108 14.45 -0.80 14.33
CA ALA A 108 13.18 -0.43 14.95
C ALA A 108 12.08 -1.47 14.67
N LEU A 109 11.99 -1.97 13.44
CA LEU A 109 11.05 -3.04 13.07
C LEU A 109 11.42 -4.37 13.75
N ILE A 110 12.70 -4.73 13.79
CA ILE A 110 13.18 -5.95 14.45
C ILE A 110 12.82 -5.94 15.94
N TYR A 111 12.88 -4.79 16.60
CA TYR A 111 12.47 -4.67 18.00
C TYR A 111 11.01 -5.09 18.21
N GLY A 112 10.12 -4.67 17.32
CA GLY A 112 8.69 -4.92 17.42
C GLY A 112 8.18 -6.17 16.71
N GLN A 113 9.05 -6.99 16.13
CA GLN A 113 8.67 -8.25 15.48
C GLN A 113 8.00 -9.18 16.50
N LEU A 114 6.84 -9.73 16.15
CA LEU A 114 6.03 -10.57 17.05
C LEU A 114 6.58 -11.99 17.13
N LYS A 115 6.23 -12.72 18.20
CA LYS A 115 6.53 -14.17 18.28
C LYS A 115 5.86 -14.99 17.17
N SER A 116 4.76 -14.51 16.59
CA SER A 116 4.11 -15.11 15.41
C SER A 116 4.82 -14.79 14.09
N GLY A 117 5.91 -14.01 14.12
CA GLY A 117 6.84 -13.79 13.02
C GLY A 117 6.60 -12.52 12.18
N GLY A 118 5.39 -11.97 12.18
CA GLY A 118 5.06 -10.71 11.51
C GLY A 118 4.94 -9.52 12.48
N TRP A 119 4.09 -8.56 12.10
CA TRP A 119 3.87 -7.31 12.83
C TRP A 119 2.38 -6.98 12.98
N THR A 120 2.09 -6.11 13.94
CA THR A 120 0.83 -5.34 14.02
C THR A 120 1.05 -3.94 13.41
N ASN A 121 0.02 -3.11 13.33
CA ASN A 121 0.08 -1.76 12.76
C ASN A 121 1.16 -0.82 13.32
N CYS A 122 1.59 -1.00 14.58
CA CYS A 122 2.53 -0.11 15.27
C CYS A 122 3.45 -0.86 16.25
N ILE A 123 4.51 -0.19 16.67
CA ILE A 123 5.47 -0.68 17.67
C ILE A 123 5.55 0.37 18.77
N ASP A 124 5.35 -0.07 20.00
CA ASP A 124 5.51 0.73 21.22
C ASP A 124 6.75 0.27 21.98
N PHE A 125 7.71 1.17 22.13
CA PHE A 125 8.98 0.94 22.81
C PHE A 125 8.87 1.12 24.33
N ASN A 126 7.78 1.70 24.83
CA ASN A 126 7.52 1.78 26.27
C ASN A 126 6.93 0.45 26.73
N PRO A 127 7.61 -0.36 27.58
CA PRO A 127 7.09 -1.67 28.01
C PRO A 127 5.79 -1.62 28.82
N SER A 128 5.39 -0.43 29.27
CA SER A 128 4.13 -0.16 29.96
C SER A 128 3.09 0.56 29.09
N GLY A 129 3.40 0.79 27.81
CA GLY A 129 2.51 1.38 26.83
C GLY A 129 1.28 0.51 26.54
N ASP A 130 0.24 1.14 26.02
CA ASP A 130 -1.05 0.51 25.72
C ASP A 130 -1.06 -0.26 24.39
N ARG A 131 -0.06 0.01 23.53
CA ARG A 131 0.10 -0.62 22.22
C ARG A 131 1.22 -1.66 22.15
N VAL A 132 1.83 -2.00 23.30
CA VAL A 132 2.84 -3.06 23.38
C VAL A 132 2.22 -4.40 22.97
N ALA A 133 2.95 -5.15 22.14
CA ALA A 133 2.56 -6.48 21.69
C ALA A 133 3.55 -7.55 22.17
N MET A 134 3.29 -8.82 21.85
CA MET A 134 4.13 -9.94 22.27
C MET A 134 5.39 -10.06 21.41
N TYR A 135 6.34 -9.14 21.59
CA TYR A 135 7.58 -9.09 20.81
C TYR A 135 8.46 -10.33 21.01
N HIS A 136 9.15 -10.74 19.95
CA HIS A 136 10.02 -11.91 19.90
C HIS A 136 11.20 -11.79 20.89
N ASN A 137 11.76 -10.58 21.02
CA ASN A 137 12.88 -10.28 21.92
C ASN A 137 12.54 -10.36 23.42
N GLY A 138 11.28 -10.57 23.81
CA GLY A 138 10.85 -10.67 25.20
C GLY A 138 10.59 -9.34 25.91
N ASN A 139 10.80 -8.20 25.25
CA ASN A 139 10.57 -6.85 25.82
C ASN A 139 9.11 -6.40 25.73
N GLY A 140 8.23 -7.22 25.13
CA GLY A 140 6.82 -6.91 24.95
C GLY A 140 5.88 -7.87 25.67
N LYS A 141 4.68 -7.39 25.99
CA LYS A 141 3.55 -8.14 26.55
C LYS A 141 2.29 -7.76 25.80
N GLY A 142 1.41 -8.71 25.49
CA GLY A 142 0.17 -8.41 24.79
C GLY A 142 -0.24 -9.46 23.77
N LYS A 143 -0.89 -9.02 22.70
CA LYS A 143 -1.34 -9.89 21.61
C LYS A 143 -0.16 -10.36 20.75
N ASN A 144 -0.29 -11.55 20.18
CA ASN A 144 0.68 -12.15 19.25
C ASN A 144 0.11 -12.22 17.83
N ASN A 145 -0.66 -11.21 17.44
CA ASN A 145 -1.46 -11.21 16.21
C ASN A 145 -0.64 -10.53 15.11
N SER A 146 0.04 -11.31 14.28
CA SER A 146 0.61 -10.79 13.04
C SER A 146 -0.50 -10.54 12.04
N SER A 147 -0.39 -9.48 11.25
CA SER A 147 -1.48 -8.99 10.41
C SER A 147 -1.01 -8.68 9.00
N LEU A 148 -1.82 -9.10 8.03
CA LEU A 148 -1.74 -8.74 6.61
C LEU A 148 -2.66 -7.56 6.25
N ASP A 149 -3.42 -7.05 7.22
CA ASP A 149 -4.28 -5.88 7.05
C ASP A 149 -3.44 -4.64 6.67
N ASP A 150 -3.92 -3.83 5.74
CA ASP A 150 -3.29 -2.57 5.32
C ASP A 150 -1.76 -2.67 5.08
N ASP A 151 -1.28 -3.74 4.43
CA ASP A 151 0.15 -3.92 4.08
C ASP A 151 1.11 -3.87 5.30
N GLN A 152 0.63 -4.22 6.50
CA GLN A 152 1.42 -4.18 7.74
C GLN A 152 2.65 -5.09 7.68
N THR A 153 2.47 -6.41 7.78
CA THR A 153 3.62 -7.33 7.76
C THR A 153 4.32 -7.33 6.41
N GLN A 154 3.58 -7.16 5.32
CA GLN A 154 4.10 -7.21 3.95
C GLN A 154 5.10 -6.09 3.66
N SER A 155 4.80 -4.84 4.03
CA SER A 155 5.73 -3.72 3.85
C SER A 155 7.01 -3.89 4.69
N ALA A 156 6.88 -4.37 5.94
CA ALA A 156 8.02 -4.66 6.80
C ALA A 156 8.93 -5.76 6.20
N ILE A 157 8.35 -6.85 5.69
CA ILE A 157 9.12 -7.91 5.04
C ILE A 157 9.86 -7.36 3.82
N ARG A 158 9.16 -6.68 2.89
CA ARG A 158 9.78 -6.12 1.68
C ARG A 158 10.95 -5.21 2.00
N PHE A 159 10.79 -4.33 2.98
CA PHE A 159 11.86 -3.45 3.42
C PHE A 159 13.04 -4.22 4.05
N LEU A 160 12.79 -5.15 4.97
CA LEU A 160 13.86 -5.91 5.61
C LEU A 160 14.63 -6.79 4.62
N MET A 161 13.99 -7.39 3.62
CA MET A 161 14.68 -8.17 2.58
C MET A 161 15.61 -7.29 1.74
N LYS A 162 15.13 -6.11 1.32
CA LYS A 162 15.96 -5.15 0.57
C LYS A 162 17.10 -4.59 1.40
N LEU A 163 16.88 -4.40 2.70
CA LEU A 163 17.93 -3.99 3.63
C LEU A 163 18.97 -5.10 3.84
N ASP A 164 18.54 -6.36 3.93
CA ASP A 164 19.41 -7.54 4.02
C ASP A 164 20.31 -7.67 2.78
N GLU A 165 19.72 -7.52 1.59
CA GLU A 165 20.42 -7.45 0.30
C GLU A 165 21.44 -6.31 0.26
N ALA A 166 21.08 -5.10 0.71
CA ALA A 166 21.97 -3.95 0.78
C ALA A 166 23.16 -4.17 1.75
N HIS A 167 22.99 -4.99 2.78
CA HIS A 167 24.06 -5.45 3.67
C HIS A 167 24.76 -6.72 3.18
N GLN A 168 24.50 -7.16 1.94
CA GLN A 168 25.07 -8.36 1.33
C GLN A 168 24.85 -9.62 2.18
N PHE A 169 23.71 -9.68 2.86
CA PHE A 169 23.32 -10.77 3.76
C PHE A 169 24.28 -10.99 4.95
N GLN A 170 25.11 -9.99 5.29
CA GLN A 170 26.11 -10.09 6.37
C GLN A 170 25.58 -9.60 7.72
N ASN A 171 24.48 -8.82 7.73
CA ASN A 171 23.89 -8.37 8.98
C ASN A 171 22.97 -9.46 9.55
N LYS A 172 23.51 -10.29 10.45
CA LYS A 172 22.82 -11.43 11.04
C LYS A 172 21.43 -11.10 11.61
N LYS A 173 21.26 -9.95 12.30
CA LYS A 173 19.96 -9.60 12.92
C LYS A 173 18.89 -9.33 11.88
N ILE A 174 19.26 -8.62 10.81
CA ILE A 174 18.36 -8.27 9.71
C ILE A 174 17.99 -9.54 8.95
N HIS A 175 18.98 -10.37 8.62
CA HIS A 175 18.77 -11.65 7.96
C HIS A 175 17.83 -12.56 8.74
N GLU A 176 18.09 -12.79 10.04
CA GLU A 176 17.26 -13.64 10.89
C GLU A 176 15.82 -13.12 11.01
N ALA A 177 15.62 -11.80 11.12
CA ALA A 177 14.29 -11.21 11.19
C ALA A 177 13.51 -11.36 9.88
N ALA A 178 14.15 -11.13 8.73
CA ALA A 178 13.55 -11.32 7.42
C ALA A 178 13.15 -12.79 7.19
N GLN A 179 14.06 -13.73 7.48
CA GLN A 179 13.78 -15.17 7.35
C GLN A 179 12.66 -15.64 8.27
N MET A 180 12.63 -15.18 9.53
CA MET A 180 11.54 -15.51 10.46
C MET A 180 10.18 -15.05 9.94
N ALA A 181 10.10 -13.84 9.37
CA ALA A 181 8.85 -13.31 8.85
C ALA A 181 8.40 -14.04 7.58
N LEU A 182 9.33 -14.41 6.70
CA LEU A 182 9.05 -15.19 5.50
C LEU A 182 8.58 -16.61 5.83
N ASP A 183 9.24 -17.30 6.76
CA ASP A 183 8.81 -18.63 7.21
C ASP A 183 7.43 -18.58 7.87
N ALA A 184 7.15 -17.54 8.65
CA ALA A 184 5.84 -17.32 9.25
C ALA A 184 4.75 -17.04 8.21
N LEU A 185 5.04 -16.23 7.18
CA LEU A 185 4.13 -15.96 6.08
C LEU A 185 3.82 -17.26 5.32
N LEU A 186 4.83 -18.05 4.96
CA LEU A 186 4.64 -19.35 4.29
C LEU A 186 3.80 -20.31 5.16
N ALA A 187 4.04 -20.34 6.47
CA ALA A 187 3.25 -21.14 7.41
C ALA A 187 1.80 -20.64 7.56
N ALA A 188 1.54 -19.37 7.24
CA ALA A 188 0.20 -18.78 7.21
C ALA A 188 -0.55 -19.01 5.88
N GLN A 189 0.07 -19.67 4.89
CA GLN A 189 -0.58 -20.01 3.63
C GLN A 189 -1.42 -21.29 3.75
N TYR A 190 -2.70 -21.20 3.43
CA TYR A 190 -3.64 -22.34 3.46
C TYR A 190 -3.39 -23.35 2.33
N PRO A 191 -3.94 -24.58 2.44
CA PRO A 191 -3.86 -25.60 1.39
C PRO A 191 -4.35 -25.16 0.01
N ASN A 192 -5.39 -24.33 -0.05
CA ASN A 192 -5.90 -23.77 -1.31
C ASN A 192 -5.07 -22.61 -1.85
N GLY A 193 -4.11 -22.08 -1.07
CA GLY A 193 -3.22 -20.97 -1.42
C GLY A 193 -3.56 -19.63 -0.78
N ALA A 194 -4.74 -19.50 -0.16
CA ALA A 194 -5.18 -18.28 0.50
C ALA A 194 -4.31 -17.90 1.71
N PHE A 195 -4.53 -16.69 2.23
CA PHE A 195 -3.98 -16.21 3.50
C PHE A 195 -5.09 -15.66 4.41
N PRO A 196 -4.91 -15.72 5.74
CA PRO A 196 -5.78 -15.05 6.67
C PRO A 196 -5.47 -13.54 6.72
N GLN A 197 -6.38 -12.72 7.26
CA GLN A 197 -6.03 -11.35 7.59
C GLN A 197 -5.05 -11.30 8.77
N VAL A 198 -5.22 -12.18 9.77
CA VAL A 198 -4.42 -12.23 11.00
C VAL A 198 -4.03 -13.66 11.32
N TRP A 199 -2.81 -13.87 11.82
CA TRP A 199 -2.36 -15.17 12.31
C TRP A 199 -1.59 -15.05 13.64
N THR A 200 -1.62 -16.13 14.42
CA THR A 200 -0.81 -16.29 15.64
C THR A 200 0.18 -17.44 15.55
N GLY A 201 0.14 -18.20 14.45
CA GLY A 201 0.94 -19.40 14.18
C GLY A 201 0.54 -20.02 12.83
N PRO A 202 1.05 -21.22 12.51
CA PRO A 202 0.72 -21.90 11.27
C PRO A 202 -0.78 -22.18 11.11
N VAL A 203 -1.28 -22.10 9.88
CA VAL A 203 -2.68 -22.42 9.57
C VAL A 203 -2.92 -23.92 9.45
N ASP A 204 -4.19 -24.34 9.55
CA ASP A 204 -4.60 -25.73 9.38
C ASP A 204 -4.39 -26.21 7.93
N GLN A 205 -3.47 -27.16 7.76
CA GLN A 205 -3.12 -27.73 6.46
C GLN A 205 -4.06 -28.88 6.02
N THR A 206 -5.07 -29.22 6.83
CA THR A 206 -6.03 -30.30 6.55
C THR A 206 -7.34 -29.80 5.91
N LEU A 207 -7.51 -28.48 5.77
CA LEU A 207 -8.69 -27.88 5.15
C LEU A 207 -8.87 -28.33 3.70
N GLU A 208 -10.12 -28.58 3.33
CA GLU A 208 -10.50 -29.02 1.98
C GLU A 208 -10.34 -27.89 0.96
N ILE A 209 -9.85 -28.23 -0.23
CA ILE A 209 -9.74 -27.30 -1.36
C ILE A 209 -11.02 -27.39 -2.19
N THR A 210 -11.85 -26.36 -2.13
CA THR A 210 -13.07 -26.23 -2.93
C THR A 210 -13.07 -24.93 -3.75
N LYS A 211 -14.04 -24.80 -4.66
CA LYS A 211 -14.26 -23.58 -5.46
C LYS A 211 -15.27 -22.67 -4.77
N ALA A 212 -15.17 -21.37 -5.04
CA ALA A 212 -16.14 -20.42 -4.55
C ALA A 212 -17.56 -20.70 -5.04
N ALA A 213 -18.52 -20.48 -4.15
CA ALA A 213 -19.94 -20.66 -4.44
C ALA A 213 -20.79 -19.60 -3.73
N PHE A 214 -22.01 -19.42 -4.21
CA PHE A 214 -22.99 -18.61 -3.50
C PHE A 214 -23.51 -19.36 -2.27
N PRO A 215 -23.82 -18.66 -1.16
CA PRO A 215 -24.40 -19.27 0.02
C PRO A 215 -25.77 -19.90 -0.32
N SER A 216 -26.05 -21.07 0.26
CA SER A 216 -27.37 -21.71 0.20
C SER A 216 -28.32 -21.26 1.32
N TYR A 217 -27.90 -20.31 2.14
CA TYR A 217 -28.60 -19.75 3.30
C TYR A 217 -28.83 -18.25 3.11
N ASP A 218 -29.66 -17.62 3.96
CA ASP A 218 -29.84 -16.17 3.93
C ASP A 218 -28.62 -15.46 4.53
N TRP A 219 -27.65 -15.16 3.67
CA TRP A 219 -26.41 -14.49 4.06
C TRP A 219 -26.64 -13.14 4.74
N ARG A 220 -27.81 -12.51 4.63
CA ARG A 220 -28.09 -11.23 5.30
C ARG A 220 -28.19 -11.39 6.82
N THR A 221 -28.70 -12.53 7.27
CA THR A 221 -29.02 -12.77 8.68
C THR A 221 -28.23 -13.95 9.28
N GLU A 222 -27.78 -14.88 8.44
CA GLU A 222 -27.08 -16.11 8.81
C GLU A 222 -25.60 -16.10 8.37
N GLY A 223 -24.82 -17.09 8.80
CA GLY A 223 -23.44 -17.28 8.35
C GLY A 223 -22.42 -16.27 8.87
N ARG A 224 -22.77 -15.49 9.91
CA ARG A 224 -21.83 -14.53 10.53
C ARG A 224 -20.70 -15.26 11.25
N ILE A 225 -19.47 -14.96 10.87
CA ILE A 225 -18.25 -15.44 11.52
C ILE A 225 -17.69 -14.31 12.38
N LYS A 226 -17.55 -14.54 13.69
CA LYS A 226 -17.01 -13.53 14.61
C LYS A 226 -15.56 -13.18 14.28
N ASN A 227 -14.73 -14.20 14.11
CA ASN A 227 -13.32 -14.04 13.77
C ASN A 227 -13.13 -14.13 12.25
N TYR A 228 -13.73 -13.20 11.51
CA TYR A 228 -13.57 -13.16 10.05
C TYR A 228 -12.10 -13.00 9.62
N TRP A 229 -11.25 -12.45 10.49
CA TRP A 229 -9.82 -12.25 10.23
C TRP A 229 -9.01 -13.56 10.18
N ASP A 230 -9.57 -14.67 10.70
CA ASP A 230 -8.98 -16.01 10.59
C ASP A 230 -9.34 -16.67 9.23
N MET A 231 -10.11 -15.99 8.37
CA MET A 231 -10.67 -16.56 7.14
C MET A 231 -9.90 -16.11 5.89
N TYR A 232 -10.17 -16.72 4.73
CA TYR A 232 -9.50 -16.36 3.48
C TYR A 232 -9.81 -14.91 3.10
N THR A 233 -8.78 -14.08 3.03
CA THR A 233 -8.94 -12.62 2.94
C THR A 233 -8.30 -12.08 1.66
N LEU A 234 -9.03 -11.18 0.98
CA LEU A 234 -8.55 -10.35 -0.14
C LEU A 234 -8.63 -8.85 0.17
N ASN A 235 -9.27 -8.49 1.29
CA ASN A 235 -9.47 -7.12 1.73
C ASN A 235 -8.16 -6.30 1.79
N ASP A 236 -8.29 -4.98 1.58
CA ASP A 236 -7.23 -3.98 1.75
C ASP A 236 -5.93 -4.21 0.94
N GLY A 237 -6.08 -4.75 -0.28
CA GLY A 237 -4.96 -4.90 -1.21
C GLY A 237 -4.04 -6.07 -0.83
N LEU A 238 -4.54 -7.01 -0.02
CA LEU A 238 -3.78 -8.17 0.43
C LEU A 238 -3.22 -8.96 -0.76
N ALA A 239 -3.99 -9.10 -1.85
CA ALA A 239 -3.55 -9.90 -2.99
C ALA A 239 -2.29 -9.32 -3.66
N GLY A 240 -2.31 -8.02 -3.94
CA GLY A 240 -1.15 -7.33 -4.50
C GLY A 240 0.06 -7.33 -3.56
N SER A 241 -0.15 -6.98 -2.29
CA SER A 241 0.94 -6.83 -1.30
C SER A 241 1.63 -8.15 -0.96
N VAL A 242 0.87 -9.25 -0.76
CA VAL A 242 1.45 -10.57 -0.51
C VAL A 242 2.20 -11.08 -1.74
N SER A 243 1.64 -10.89 -2.93
CA SER A 243 2.32 -11.29 -4.17
C SER A 243 3.64 -10.55 -4.34
N ALA A 244 3.70 -9.26 -4.01
CA ALA A 244 4.93 -8.48 -4.04
C ALA A 244 6.00 -9.05 -3.08
N VAL A 245 5.62 -9.42 -1.84
CA VAL A 245 6.54 -10.09 -0.91
C VAL A 245 7.11 -11.38 -1.50
N LEU A 246 6.26 -12.25 -2.05
CA LEU A 246 6.69 -13.54 -2.57
C LEU A 246 7.58 -13.41 -3.82
N ILE A 247 7.29 -12.42 -4.68
CA ILE A 247 8.11 -12.09 -5.85
C ILE A 247 9.48 -11.56 -5.40
N ASP A 248 9.50 -10.56 -4.51
CA ASP A 248 10.73 -9.97 -3.99
C ASP A 248 11.58 -11.04 -3.28
N ALA A 249 10.96 -11.91 -2.47
CA ALA A 249 11.66 -12.98 -1.77
C ALA A 249 12.29 -13.99 -2.73
N HIS A 250 11.57 -14.39 -3.79
CA HIS A 250 12.13 -15.26 -4.82
C HIS A 250 13.31 -14.60 -5.55
N GLN A 251 13.22 -13.32 -5.88
CA GLN A 251 14.28 -12.60 -6.58
C GLN A 251 15.52 -12.35 -5.71
N ILE A 252 15.34 -12.02 -4.44
CA ILE A 252 16.44 -11.66 -3.52
C ILE A 252 17.16 -12.90 -2.99
N TYR A 253 16.42 -13.95 -2.63
CA TYR A 253 16.99 -15.14 -1.99
C TYR A 253 17.14 -16.34 -2.93
N GLU A 254 16.62 -16.25 -4.16
CA GLU A 254 16.66 -17.33 -5.17
C GLU A 254 16.07 -18.67 -4.67
N ASP A 255 15.08 -18.61 -3.76
CA ASP A 255 14.42 -19.79 -3.20
C ASP A 255 13.07 -20.06 -3.90
N GLU A 256 12.95 -21.25 -4.48
CA GLU A 256 11.77 -21.72 -5.21
C GLU A 256 10.51 -21.89 -4.34
N ARG A 257 10.65 -21.95 -3.01
CA ARG A 257 9.50 -21.99 -2.09
C ARG A 257 8.59 -20.77 -2.29
N TYR A 258 9.17 -19.60 -2.55
CA TYR A 258 8.41 -18.36 -2.71
C TYR A 258 7.66 -18.31 -4.05
N LEU A 259 8.29 -18.76 -5.14
CA LEU A 259 7.62 -18.90 -6.43
C LEU A 259 6.48 -19.94 -6.36
N THR A 260 6.71 -21.04 -5.64
CA THR A 260 5.68 -22.06 -5.40
C THR A 260 4.49 -21.49 -4.62
N ALA A 261 4.76 -20.74 -3.55
CA ALA A 261 3.73 -20.07 -2.76
C ALA A 261 2.96 -19.03 -3.59
N LEU A 262 3.64 -18.26 -4.46
CA LEU A 262 3.02 -17.30 -5.37
C LEU A 262 2.04 -17.98 -6.32
N LYS A 263 2.46 -19.10 -6.94
CA LYS A 263 1.61 -19.88 -7.84
C LYS A 263 0.40 -20.44 -7.12
N LYS A 264 0.59 -20.97 -5.91
CA LYS A 264 -0.51 -21.46 -5.05
C LYS A 264 -1.50 -20.34 -4.73
N PHE A 265 -1.03 -19.12 -4.46
CA PHE A 265 -1.89 -17.97 -4.25
C PHE A 265 -2.65 -17.56 -5.54
N GLY A 266 -2.00 -17.59 -6.70
CA GLY A 266 -2.67 -17.39 -7.99
C GLY A 266 -3.75 -18.44 -8.26
N ASP A 267 -3.51 -19.70 -7.89
CA ASP A 267 -4.49 -20.79 -7.98
C ASP A 267 -5.68 -20.54 -7.04
N PHE A 268 -5.44 -20.02 -5.82
CA PHE A 268 -6.51 -19.55 -4.94
C PHE A 268 -7.35 -18.46 -5.61
N LEU A 269 -6.75 -17.45 -6.24
CA LEU A 269 -7.50 -16.39 -6.91
C LEU A 269 -8.41 -16.94 -8.02
N ILE A 270 -7.95 -17.96 -8.76
CA ILE A 270 -8.78 -18.66 -9.75
C ILE A 270 -9.94 -19.42 -9.05
N LEU A 271 -9.66 -20.12 -7.95
CA LEU A 271 -10.69 -20.84 -7.16
C LEU A 271 -11.71 -19.89 -6.50
N ALA A 272 -11.28 -18.69 -6.12
CA ALA A 272 -12.07 -17.69 -5.42
C ALA A 272 -12.99 -16.89 -6.35
N GLN A 273 -12.77 -16.93 -7.67
CA GLN A 273 -13.68 -16.30 -8.61
C GLN A 273 -15.07 -16.94 -8.48
N LEU A 274 -16.07 -16.13 -8.16
CA LEU A 274 -17.44 -16.62 -8.01
C LEU A 274 -17.97 -17.14 -9.36
N PRO A 275 -18.94 -18.07 -9.35
CA PRO A 275 -19.55 -18.55 -10.58
C PRO A 275 -20.45 -17.46 -11.21
N GLU A 276 -20.90 -17.73 -12.44
CA GLU A 276 -21.97 -16.93 -13.05
C GLU A 276 -23.18 -16.85 -12.09
N PRO A 277 -23.86 -15.70 -12.00
CA PRO A 277 -23.76 -14.55 -12.91
C PRO A 277 -22.76 -13.45 -12.50
N GLN A 278 -21.92 -13.67 -11.47
CA GLN A 278 -21.01 -12.64 -10.94
C GLN A 278 -19.55 -13.13 -10.87
N PRO A 279 -18.86 -13.33 -12.02
CA PRO A 279 -17.50 -13.86 -12.07
C PRO A 279 -16.41 -12.90 -11.56
N ALA A 280 -16.49 -12.53 -10.28
CA ALA A 280 -15.66 -11.58 -9.58
C ALA A 280 -15.37 -12.06 -8.14
N TRP A 281 -14.82 -11.20 -7.28
CA TRP A 281 -14.32 -11.59 -5.95
C TRP A 281 -15.01 -10.84 -4.81
N ALA A 282 -15.06 -11.47 -3.65
CA ALA A 282 -15.49 -10.89 -2.38
C ALA A 282 -14.28 -10.42 -1.55
N GLN A 283 -14.53 -9.63 -0.50
CA GLN A 283 -13.47 -9.24 0.43
C GLN A 283 -12.93 -10.43 1.27
N GLN A 284 -13.81 -11.33 1.70
CA GLN A 284 -13.47 -12.49 2.53
C GLN A 284 -14.34 -13.69 2.18
N TYR A 285 -13.79 -14.88 2.39
CA TYR A 285 -14.48 -16.17 2.19
C TYR A 285 -14.28 -17.07 3.40
N SER A 286 -15.30 -17.86 3.76
CA SER A 286 -15.14 -18.94 4.74
C SER A 286 -14.22 -20.05 4.20
N TYR A 287 -13.90 -21.03 5.06
CA TYR A 287 -13.13 -22.21 4.63
C TYR A 287 -13.85 -23.06 3.57
N GLU A 288 -15.18 -22.95 3.47
CA GLU A 288 -15.99 -23.56 2.41
C GLU A 288 -16.06 -22.70 1.14
N MET A 289 -15.26 -21.63 1.03
CA MET A 289 -15.21 -20.71 -0.10
C MET A 289 -16.53 -19.96 -0.38
N ILE A 290 -17.31 -19.69 0.67
CA ILE A 290 -18.51 -18.86 0.59
C ILE A 290 -18.16 -17.43 1.01
N PRO A 291 -18.57 -16.37 0.26
CA PRO A 291 -18.42 -15.00 0.71
C PRO A 291 -19.03 -14.79 2.10
N ILE A 292 -18.30 -14.12 3.00
CA ILE A 292 -18.76 -13.88 4.37
C ILE A 292 -18.80 -12.38 4.71
N TRP A 293 -19.49 -12.08 5.80
CA TRP A 293 -19.36 -10.78 6.45
C TRP A 293 -18.00 -10.64 7.13
N ALA A 294 -17.47 -9.43 7.11
CA ALA A 294 -16.38 -9.01 7.99
C ALA A 294 -16.93 -8.13 9.12
N ARG A 295 -16.57 -6.84 9.12
CA ARG A 295 -17.13 -5.88 10.08
C ARG A 295 -18.63 -5.75 9.86
N ARG A 296 -19.33 -5.18 10.84
CA ARG A 296 -20.79 -4.97 10.81
C ARG A 296 -21.31 -4.17 9.59
N PHE A 297 -20.43 -3.48 8.89
CA PHE A 297 -20.71 -2.67 7.70
C PHE A 297 -20.08 -3.23 6.42
N GLU A 298 -19.55 -4.46 6.46
CA GLU A 298 -18.90 -5.15 5.35
C GLU A 298 -19.64 -6.47 5.11
N PRO A 299 -20.66 -6.46 4.25
CA PRO A 299 -21.52 -7.61 4.03
C PRO A 299 -20.85 -8.69 3.18
N ALA A 300 -21.36 -9.92 3.27
CA ALA A 300 -21.09 -10.95 2.27
C ALA A 300 -21.59 -10.48 0.90
N ALA A 301 -20.66 -10.10 0.02
CA ALA A 301 -20.96 -9.47 -1.25
C ALA A 301 -19.77 -9.60 -2.22
N VAL A 302 -20.04 -9.44 -3.52
CA VAL A 302 -18.98 -9.16 -4.48
C VAL A 302 -18.44 -7.77 -4.20
N ALA A 303 -17.11 -7.61 -4.21
CA ALA A 303 -16.44 -6.38 -3.83
C ALA A 303 -15.68 -5.75 -5.02
N GLY A 304 -16.04 -4.50 -5.36
CA GLY A 304 -15.55 -3.85 -6.58
C GLY A 304 -14.03 -3.59 -6.58
N ARG A 305 -13.47 -3.14 -5.45
CA ARG A 305 -12.02 -2.84 -5.33
C ARG A 305 -11.20 -4.13 -5.31
N GLU A 306 -11.59 -5.11 -4.51
CA GLU A 306 -10.88 -6.40 -4.35
C GLU A 306 -10.93 -7.22 -5.64
N SER A 307 -11.99 -7.07 -6.43
CA SER A 307 -12.05 -7.68 -7.77
C SER A 307 -11.04 -7.05 -8.73
N GLN A 308 -10.83 -5.74 -8.66
CA GLN A 308 -9.78 -5.07 -9.45
C GLN A 308 -8.38 -5.48 -8.98
N ASP A 309 -8.15 -5.58 -7.66
CA ASP A 309 -6.89 -6.03 -7.07
C ASP A 309 -6.55 -7.49 -7.44
N ALA A 310 -7.55 -8.39 -7.43
CA ALA A 310 -7.37 -9.76 -7.88
C ALA A 310 -7.00 -9.85 -9.37
N ILE A 311 -7.62 -9.03 -10.23
CA ILE A 311 -7.24 -8.96 -11.66
C ILE A 311 -5.80 -8.47 -11.82
N GLU A 312 -5.44 -7.38 -11.14
CA GLU A 312 -4.09 -6.81 -11.20
C GLU A 312 -3.04 -7.80 -10.71
N THR A 313 -3.37 -8.55 -9.65
CA THR A 313 -2.50 -9.59 -9.09
C THR A 313 -2.34 -10.77 -10.05
N LEU A 314 -3.42 -11.26 -10.66
CA LEU A 314 -3.36 -12.32 -11.66
C LEU A 314 -2.48 -11.91 -12.87
N LEU A 315 -2.56 -10.65 -13.31
CA LEU A 315 -1.69 -10.10 -14.35
C LEU A 315 -0.22 -10.09 -13.91
N THR A 316 0.06 -9.69 -12.67
CA THR A 316 1.41 -9.71 -12.09
C THR A 316 1.96 -11.13 -11.98
N ILE A 317 1.16 -12.10 -11.54
CA ILE A 317 1.59 -13.50 -11.46
C ILE A 317 1.84 -14.05 -12.87
N TYR A 318 1.02 -13.71 -13.87
CA TYR A 318 1.31 -14.07 -15.27
C TYR A 318 2.62 -13.46 -15.77
N GLU A 319 2.91 -12.20 -15.43
CA GLU A 319 4.14 -11.51 -15.84
C GLU A 319 5.39 -12.21 -15.29
N VAL A 320 5.32 -12.75 -14.07
CA VAL A 320 6.43 -13.48 -13.42
C VAL A 320 6.52 -14.95 -13.87
N THR A 321 5.38 -15.64 -14.01
CA THR A 321 5.35 -17.10 -14.22
C THR A 321 5.19 -17.50 -15.68
N HIS A 322 4.68 -16.60 -16.51
CA HIS A 322 4.22 -16.84 -17.89
C HIS A 322 3.16 -17.95 -18.05
N GLU A 323 2.50 -18.35 -16.95
CA GLU A 323 1.47 -19.39 -16.99
C GLU A 323 0.11 -18.80 -17.40
N ARG A 324 -0.36 -19.18 -18.60
CA ARG A 324 -1.58 -18.64 -19.21
C ARG A 324 -2.84 -18.79 -18.36
N LYS A 325 -2.91 -19.78 -17.47
CA LYS A 325 -4.07 -20.02 -16.59
C LYS A 325 -4.46 -18.78 -15.78
N TYR A 326 -3.49 -17.95 -15.39
CA TYR A 326 -3.76 -16.72 -14.63
C TYR A 326 -4.46 -15.63 -15.44
N LEU A 327 -4.42 -15.71 -16.78
CA LEU A 327 -5.13 -14.78 -17.66
C LEU A 327 -6.60 -15.19 -17.92
N GLU A 328 -6.96 -16.45 -17.66
CA GLU A 328 -8.27 -17.01 -18.01
C GLU A 328 -9.46 -16.37 -17.27
N PRO A 329 -9.38 -16.05 -15.96
CA PRO A 329 -10.50 -15.44 -15.23
C PRO A 329 -10.83 -14.00 -15.67
N ILE A 330 -9.84 -13.28 -16.21
CA ILE A 330 -9.86 -11.82 -16.35
C ILE A 330 -10.95 -11.31 -17.30
N PRO A 331 -11.14 -11.85 -18.52
CA PRO A 331 -12.13 -11.32 -19.44
C PRO A 331 -13.57 -11.37 -18.90
N LYS A 332 -13.92 -12.44 -18.16
CA LYS A 332 -15.25 -12.56 -17.53
C LYS A 332 -15.42 -11.56 -16.39
N ALA A 333 -14.41 -11.42 -15.54
CA ALA A 333 -14.44 -10.47 -14.44
C ALA A 333 -14.55 -9.02 -14.92
N VAL A 334 -13.73 -8.61 -15.90
CA VAL A 334 -13.79 -7.26 -16.47
C VAL A 334 -15.18 -6.99 -17.06
N LYS A 335 -15.73 -7.92 -17.85
CA LYS A 335 -17.07 -7.78 -18.43
C LYS A 335 -18.15 -7.62 -17.35
N TYR A 336 -18.04 -8.34 -16.24
CA TYR A 336 -18.94 -8.19 -15.11
C TYR A 336 -18.78 -6.82 -14.43
N LEU A 337 -17.55 -6.36 -14.19
CA LEU A 337 -17.31 -5.06 -13.57
C LEU A 337 -17.80 -3.91 -14.46
N GLU A 338 -17.59 -4.00 -15.78
CA GLU A 338 -18.11 -3.03 -16.76
C GLU A 338 -19.65 -2.94 -16.74
N SER A 339 -20.34 -4.08 -16.59
CA SER A 339 -21.81 -4.10 -16.49
C SER A 339 -22.34 -3.63 -15.14
N SER A 340 -21.46 -3.54 -14.14
CA SER A 340 -21.77 -3.09 -12.78
C SER A 340 -21.45 -1.61 -12.54
N LEU A 341 -20.90 -0.89 -13.51
CA LEU A 341 -20.58 0.53 -13.37
C LEU A 341 -21.81 1.35 -12.95
N LEU A 342 -21.60 2.23 -11.98
CA LEU A 342 -22.57 3.23 -11.55
C LEU A 342 -22.71 4.32 -12.63
N PRO A 343 -23.79 5.13 -12.61
CA PRO A 343 -24.00 6.20 -13.60
C PRO A 343 -22.86 7.23 -13.68
N ASP A 344 -22.05 7.36 -12.62
CA ASP A 344 -20.89 8.26 -12.57
C ASP A 344 -19.58 7.59 -13.02
N GLY A 345 -19.63 6.35 -13.51
CA GLY A 345 -18.48 5.60 -14.00
C GLY A 345 -17.64 4.93 -12.92
N ARG A 346 -18.01 5.05 -11.63
CA ARG A 346 -17.36 4.33 -10.53
C ARG A 346 -17.98 2.95 -10.32
N LEU A 347 -17.35 2.15 -9.47
CA LEU A 347 -17.94 0.93 -8.94
C LEU A 347 -18.46 1.18 -7.52
N ALA A 348 -19.59 0.56 -7.16
CA ALA A 348 -19.93 0.39 -5.76
C ALA A 348 -18.89 -0.47 -5.05
N ARG A 349 -18.70 -0.22 -3.76
CA ARG A 349 -17.86 -1.06 -2.90
C ARG A 349 -18.37 -2.50 -2.87
N TYR A 350 -19.69 -2.68 -2.78
CA TYR A 350 -20.35 -3.99 -2.72
C TYR A 350 -21.46 -4.12 -3.75
N TYR A 351 -21.61 -5.33 -4.27
CA TYR A 351 -22.76 -5.76 -5.06
C TYR A 351 -23.40 -6.97 -4.40
N GLU A 352 -24.71 -6.89 -4.24
CA GLU A 352 -25.52 -7.96 -3.68
C GLU A 352 -25.32 -9.27 -4.44
N LEU A 353 -25.16 -10.36 -3.69
CA LEU A 353 -25.01 -11.69 -4.25
C LEU A 353 -26.23 -12.06 -5.11
N GLN A 354 -25.96 -12.63 -6.29
CA GLN A 354 -26.87 -13.05 -7.35
C GLN A 354 -27.62 -11.93 -8.09
N SER A 355 -28.12 -10.90 -7.38
CA SER A 355 -28.93 -9.83 -8.02
C SER A 355 -28.09 -8.75 -8.70
N ASN A 356 -26.81 -8.64 -8.34
CA ASN A 356 -25.88 -7.61 -8.79
C ASN A 356 -26.30 -6.16 -8.48
N LYS A 357 -27.21 -5.94 -7.52
CA LYS A 357 -27.58 -4.59 -7.11
C LYS A 357 -26.44 -3.96 -6.29
N PRO A 358 -26.06 -2.69 -6.56
CA PRO A 358 -25.18 -1.93 -5.67
C PRO A 358 -25.71 -1.99 -4.24
N LEU A 359 -24.85 -2.40 -3.31
CA LEU A 359 -25.21 -2.65 -1.92
C LEU A 359 -24.40 -1.72 -1.02
N TYR A 360 -25.09 -1.08 -0.08
CA TYR A 360 -24.49 -0.15 0.86
C TYR A 360 -24.98 -0.42 2.28
N MET A 361 -24.47 0.37 3.22
CA MET A 361 -25.02 0.44 4.57
C MET A 361 -25.49 1.85 4.87
N ASN A 362 -26.61 1.93 5.58
CA ASN A 362 -26.99 3.12 6.31
C ASN A 362 -26.76 2.85 7.81
N ARG A 363 -26.73 3.91 8.61
CA ARG A 363 -26.38 3.86 10.03
C ARG A 363 -27.36 4.70 10.85
N ASN A 364 -27.87 4.12 11.94
CA ASN A 364 -28.55 4.86 13.00
C ASN A 364 -27.80 4.66 14.32
N GLY A 365 -27.17 5.70 14.84
CA GLY A 365 -26.38 5.61 16.07
C GLY A 365 -25.18 4.66 15.91
N LYS A 366 -25.23 3.46 16.51
CA LYS A 366 -24.18 2.42 16.36
C LYS A 366 -24.63 1.27 15.45
N ASP A 367 -25.87 1.27 15.00
CA ASP A 367 -26.48 0.17 14.27
C ASP A 367 -26.36 0.42 12.76
N TYR A 368 -25.92 -0.60 12.03
CA TYR A 368 -25.81 -0.58 10.59
C TYR A 368 -26.86 -1.51 9.99
N TYR A 369 -27.42 -1.13 8.86
CA TYR A 369 -28.38 -1.93 8.13
C TYR A 369 -28.17 -1.77 6.62
N LEU A 370 -28.46 -2.85 5.89
CA LEU A 370 -28.32 -2.90 4.44
C LEU A 370 -29.28 -1.92 3.77
N THR A 371 -28.80 -1.27 2.72
CA THR A 371 -29.60 -0.39 1.87
C THR A 371 -29.12 -0.46 0.42
N TYR A 372 -29.99 -0.15 -0.52
CA TYR A 372 -29.62 0.11 -1.93
C TYR A 372 -29.61 1.61 -2.25
N ASP A 373 -29.96 2.45 -1.27
CA ASP A 373 -29.96 3.92 -1.37
C ASP A 373 -28.60 4.47 -0.94
N ASP A 374 -27.98 5.24 -1.83
CA ASP A 374 -26.67 5.88 -1.64
C ASP A 374 -26.76 7.37 -1.24
N ALA A 375 -27.95 7.89 -0.96
CA ALA A 375 -28.16 9.31 -0.64
C ALA A 375 -27.62 9.72 0.75
N ASN A 376 -27.54 8.79 1.71
CA ASN A 376 -27.10 9.06 3.08
C ASN A 376 -26.19 7.96 3.62
N LEU A 377 -25.01 7.82 3.02
CA LEU A 377 -24.03 6.83 3.40
C LEU A 377 -23.11 7.32 4.52
N PRO A 378 -22.64 6.44 5.42
CA PRO A 378 -21.67 6.82 6.43
C PRO A 378 -20.36 7.33 5.81
N ASP A 379 -19.95 8.53 6.21
CA ASP A 379 -18.81 9.30 5.68
C ASP A 379 -17.42 8.68 5.96
N HIS A 380 -17.27 7.95 7.05
CA HIS A 380 -16.02 7.27 7.45
C HIS A 380 -15.63 6.08 6.58
N TYR A 381 -16.41 5.72 5.55
CA TYR A 381 -16.13 4.54 4.71
C TYR A 381 -16.26 4.85 3.21
N GLY A 382 -15.38 4.24 2.41
CA GLY A 382 -15.39 4.40 0.96
C GLY A 382 -16.41 3.48 0.30
N TRP A 383 -17.62 4.00 0.02
CA TRP A 383 -18.71 3.22 -0.56
C TRP A 383 -18.68 3.10 -2.09
N LYS A 384 -17.86 3.91 -2.74
CA LYS A 384 -17.64 3.91 -4.19
C LYS A 384 -16.14 4.00 -4.44
N THR A 385 -15.67 3.29 -5.46
CA THR A 385 -14.26 3.22 -5.83
C THR A 385 -14.12 3.51 -7.32
N ASP A 386 -13.01 4.14 -7.70
CA ASP A 386 -12.72 4.40 -9.10
C ASP A 386 -12.56 3.09 -9.88
N ALA A 387 -12.98 3.13 -11.14
CA ALA A 387 -12.93 1.99 -12.04
C ALA A 387 -11.71 2.10 -12.95
N ASN A 388 -10.66 1.34 -12.64
CA ASN A 388 -9.40 1.29 -13.38
C ASN A 388 -9.44 0.22 -14.50
N LEU A 389 -10.63 -0.05 -15.05
CA LEU A 389 -10.86 -1.18 -15.96
C LEU A 389 -10.14 -1.00 -17.30
N GLU A 390 -9.97 0.23 -17.76
CA GLU A 390 -9.20 0.50 -18.98
C GLU A 390 -7.71 0.24 -18.78
N GLU A 391 -7.13 0.65 -17.64
CA GLU A 391 -5.72 0.33 -17.34
C GLU A 391 -5.49 -1.17 -17.25
N LEU A 392 -6.41 -1.91 -16.62
CA LEU A 392 -6.34 -3.37 -16.52
C LEU A 392 -6.44 -4.05 -17.89
N LYS A 393 -7.37 -3.59 -18.75
CA LYS A 393 -7.50 -4.08 -20.13
C LYS A 393 -6.26 -3.76 -20.97
N ASP A 394 -5.71 -2.57 -20.83
CA ASP A 394 -4.46 -2.18 -21.50
C ASP A 394 -3.30 -3.05 -21.03
N ARG A 395 -3.16 -3.30 -19.72
CA ARG A 395 -2.13 -4.19 -19.17
C ARG A 395 -2.30 -5.62 -19.67
N TYR A 396 -3.51 -6.16 -19.66
CA TYR A 396 -3.83 -7.47 -20.24
C TYR A 396 -3.40 -7.55 -21.72
N ARG A 397 -3.81 -6.57 -22.54
CA ARG A 397 -3.46 -6.53 -23.97
C ARG A 397 -1.95 -6.45 -24.20
N ARG A 398 -1.22 -5.67 -23.39
CA ARG A 398 0.25 -5.59 -23.45
C ARG A 398 0.91 -6.93 -23.13
N LEU A 399 0.49 -7.58 -22.03
CA LEU A 399 1.05 -8.84 -21.57
C LEU A 399 0.78 -9.98 -22.57
N VAL A 400 -0.44 -10.08 -23.11
CA VAL A 400 -0.75 -11.03 -24.19
C VAL A 400 0.08 -10.74 -25.46
N GLY A 401 0.38 -9.47 -25.72
CA GLY A 401 1.22 -9.03 -26.82
C GLY A 401 2.74 -9.17 -26.58
N GLY A 402 3.17 -9.67 -25.41
CA GLY A 402 4.58 -9.84 -25.07
C GLY A 402 5.35 -8.53 -24.87
N LYS A 403 4.66 -7.45 -24.49
CA LYS A 403 5.27 -6.13 -24.26
C LYS A 403 5.39 -5.84 -22.77
N THR A 404 6.58 -5.45 -22.33
CA THR A 404 6.85 -4.92 -20.99
C THR A 404 6.63 -3.41 -20.95
N ARG A 405 6.43 -2.85 -19.75
CA ARG A 405 6.38 -1.40 -19.53
C ARG A 405 7.78 -0.90 -19.20
N ASP A 406 8.26 0.11 -19.91
CA ASP A 406 9.51 0.78 -19.56
C ASP A 406 9.36 1.55 -18.23
N PRO A 407 10.40 1.58 -17.39
CA PRO A 407 10.43 2.43 -16.20
C PRO A 407 10.23 3.89 -16.60
N VAL A 408 9.36 4.61 -15.87
CA VAL A 408 9.18 6.05 -16.07
C VAL A 408 10.28 6.78 -15.31
N THR A 409 11.14 7.50 -16.04
CA THR A 409 12.13 8.41 -15.43
C THR A 409 11.46 9.74 -15.05
N PRO A 410 11.69 10.26 -13.84
CA PRO A 410 11.19 11.58 -13.45
C PRO A 410 11.66 12.70 -14.37
N SER A 411 10.81 13.70 -14.60
CA SER A 411 11.13 14.83 -15.49
C SER A 411 11.98 15.90 -14.77
N PRO A 412 12.89 16.63 -15.45
CA PRO A 412 13.64 17.72 -14.82
C PRO A 412 12.76 18.79 -14.14
N SER A 413 11.56 19.06 -14.69
CA SER A 413 10.59 20.00 -14.12
C SER A 413 9.98 19.51 -12.81
N GLU A 414 9.71 18.20 -12.72
CA GLU A 414 9.24 17.56 -11.49
C GLU A 414 10.31 17.64 -10.41
N ILE A 415 11.57 17.35 -10.75
CA ILE A 415 12.70 17.45 -9.83
C ILE A 415 12.92 18.88 -9.33
N ARG A 416 12.82 19.87 -10.22
CA ARG A 416 12.91 21.28 -9.81
C ARG A 416 11.79 21.64 -8.84
N THR A 417 10.57 21.19 -9.11
CA THR A 417 9.41 21.43 -8.21
C THR A 417 9.63 20.83 -6.82
N ILE A 418 10.18 19.60 -6.74
CA ILE A 418 10.48 18.97 -5.45
C ILE A 418 11.55 19.76 -4.68
N ILE A 419 12.62 20.18 -5.36
CA ILE A 419 13.72 20.95 -4.74
C ILE A 419 13.22 22.32 -4.26
N ASP A 420 12.47 23.05 -5.09
CA ASP A 420 12.02 24.41 -4.77
C ASP A 420 11.00 24.44 -3.61
N ARG A 421 10.30 23.33 -3.35
CA ARG A 421 9.38 23.17 -2.21
C ARG A 421 10.07 22.78 -0.91
N LEU A 422 11.34 22.39 -0.94
CA LEU A 422 12.10 22.05 0.26
C LEU A 422 12.44 23.34 1.02
N ASP A 423 11.99 23.45 2.26
CA ASP A 423 12.31 24.61 3.07
C ASP A 423 13.76 24.59 3.61
N ARG A 424 14.19 25.69 4.23
CA ARG A 424 15.57 25.83 4.76
C ARG A 424 15.90 24.84 5.89
N ALA A 425 14.90 24.22 6.50
CA ALA A 425 15.07 23.22 7.54
C ALA A 425 15.01 21.79 6.97
N GLY A 426 14.93 21.62 5.64
CA GLY A 426 14.87 20.30 5.02
C GLY A 426 13.48 19.66 5.03
N ARG A 427 12.41 20.47 5.05
CA ARG A 427 11.04 19.97 5.17
C ARG A 427 10.24 20.22 3.91
N TRP A 428 9.47 19.22 3.50
CA TRP A 428 8.34 19.40 2.60
C TRP A 428 7.08 19.54 3.45
N ILE A 429 6.61 20.77 3.59
CA ILE A 429 5.42 21.09 4.38
C ILE A 429 4.19 21.02 3.48
N GLU A 430 3.22 20.21 3.88
CA GLU A 430 1.90 20.12 3.28
C GLU A 430 0.93 21.05 4.02
N THR A 431 -0.14 21.45 3.33
CA THR A 431 -1.26 22.19 3.92
C THR A 431 -2.53 21.39 3.70
N PHE A 432 -3.24 21.10 4.78
CA PHE A 432 -4.48 20.33 4.70
C PHE A 432 -5.60 21.17 4.04
N GLN A 433 -6.30 20.57 3.07
CA GLN A 433 -7.34 21.14 2.22
C GLN A 433 -8.59 20.22 2.16
N ASP A 434 -8.94 19.57 3.27
CA ASP A 434 -10.05 18.60 3.36
C ASP A 434 -9.91 17.34 2.48
N GLN A 435 -8.71 17.05 2.00
CA GLN A 435 -8.42 15.76 1.36
C GLN A 435 -8.55 14.62 2.37
N ARG A 436 -8.93 13.42 1.90
CA ARG A 436 -8.88 12.23 2.73
C ARG A 436 -7.41 11.86 3.00
N LEU A 437 -7.06 11.69 4.27
CA LEU A 437 -5.77 11.18 4.70
C LEU A 437 -5.92 9.75 5.24
N VAL A 438 -4.81 9.02 5.26
CA VAL A 438 -4.73 7.71 5.93
C VAL A 438 -4.82 7.88 7.44
N GLY A 439 -5.56 6.98 8.09
CA GLY A 439 -5.93 7.11 9.49
C GLY A 439 -6.95 8.24 9.75
N ASP A 440 -7.58 8.20 10.92
CA ASP A 440 -8.62 9.17 11.31
C ASP A 440 -8.01 10.50 11.81
N GLN A 441 -7.26 11.18 10.93
CA GLN A 441 -6.58 12.43 11.27
C GLN A 441 -7.58 13.56 11.53
N LYS A 442 -7.23 14.44 12.47
CA LYS A 442 -8.08 15.57 12.89
C LYS A 442 -7.54 16.93 12.46
N PHE A 443 -6.75 16.98 11.38
CA PHE A 443 -6.31 18.24 10.80
C PHE A 443 -7.51 19.07 10.33
N ARG A 444 -7.35 20.39 10.40
CA ARG A 444 -8.33 21.38 9.92
C ARG A 444 -7.79 22.05 8.67
N PRO A 445 -8.66 22.53 7.76
CA PRO A 445 -8.22 23.30 6.60
C PRO A 445 -7.25 24.42 6.97
N GLY A 446 -6.10 24.44 6.32
CA GLY A 446 -5.01 25.37 6.58
C GLY A 446 -3.97 24.89 7.60
N ASP A 447 -4.21 23.79 8.33
CA ASP A 447 -3.19 23.19 9.18
C ASP A 447 -2.01 22.73 8.32
N GLN A 448 -0.81 23.08 8.77
CA GLN A 448 0.44 22.65 8.15
C GLN A 448 0.98 21.40 8.84
N TYR A 449 1.44 20.44 8.04
CA TYR A 449 1.95 19.17 8.54
C TYR A 449 3.10 18.64 7.66
N ILE A 450 3.83 17.68 8.22
CA ILE A 450 4.89 16.92 7.53
C ILE A 450 4.37 15.49 7.34
N SER A 451 4.62 14.90 6.17
CA SER A 451 4.15 13.56 5.81
C SER A 451 5.29 12.64 5.43
N SER A 452 5.35 11.46 6.05
CA SER A 452 6.31 10.41 5.71
C SER A 452 6.14 9.87 4.30
N GLU A 453 4.92 9.90 3.76
CA GLU A 453 4.64 9.56 2.35
C GLU A 453 5.32 10.58 1.42
N VAL A 454 5.06 11.88 1.63
CA VAL A 454 5.66 12.95 0.82
C VAL A 454 7.18 12.94 0.89
N PHE A 455 7.76 12.70 2.08
CA PHE A 455 9.20 12.54 2.23
C PHE A 455 9.73 11.35 1.42
N ALA A 456 9.11 10.18 1.58
CA ALA A 456 9.57 8.96 0.93
C ALA A 456 9.45 9.05 -0.60
N ASP A 457 8.35 9.59 -1.10
CA ASP A 457 8.09 9.79 -2.53
C ASP A 457 9.08 10.79 -3.14
N ASN A 458 9.30 11.93 -2.47
CA ASN A 458 10.24 12.94 -2.96
C ASN A 458 11.68 12.42 -2.95
N LEU A 459 12.11 11.78 -1.86
CA LEU A 459 13.47 11.21 -1.77
C LEU A 459 13.68 10.12 -2.83
N THR A 460 12.71 9.24 -3.01
CA THR A 460 12.73 8.19 -4.05
C THR A 460 12.79 8.79 -5.45
N THR A 461 11.99 9.83 -5.72
CA THR A 461 11.93 10.49 -7.03
C THR A 461 13.24 11.20 -7.36
N LEU A 462 13.81 11.93 -6.40
CA LEU A 462 15.15 12.55 -6.53
C LEU A 462 16.23 11.50 -6.79
N SER A 463 16.20 10.38 -6.07
CA SER A 463 17.15 9.27 -6.22
C SER A 463 17.06 8.62 -7.60
N ARG A 464 15.84 8.35 -8.10
CA ARG A 464 15.62 7.78 -9.45
C ARG A 464 16.10 8.70 -10.56
N TYR A 465 15.99 10.02 -10.38
CA TYR A 465 16.52 10.99 -11.33
C TYR A 465 18.05 10.95 -11.42
N LEU A 466 18.75 10.71 -10.29
CA LEU A 466 20.21 10.55 -10.28
C LEU A 466 20.69 9.23 -10.88
N HIS A 467 19.90 8.16 -10.73
CA HIS A 467 20.25 6.83 -11.26
C HIS A 467 20.01 6.71 -12.78
N ALA A 468 19.19 7.58 -13.37
CA ALA A 468 19.00 7.58 -14.82
C ALA A 468 20.33 7.93 -15.52
N PRO A 469 20.77 7.18 -16.55
CA PRO A 469 21.97 7.52 -17.29
C PRO A 469 21.83 8.94 -17.83
N ALA A 470 22.83 9.79 -17.58
CA ALA A 470 22.87 11.14 -18.12
C ALA A 470 22.68 11.08 -19.64
N LYS A 471 21.59 11.66 -20.14
CA LYS A 471 21.27 11.72 -21.57
C LYS A 471 22.22 12.61 -22.34
#